data_AF-A0A0H4C265-F1
#
_entry.id   AF-A0A0H4C265-F1
#
_cell.length_a   1.000
_cell.length_b   1.000
_cell.length_c   1.000
_cell.angle_alpha   90.00
_cell.angle_beta   90.00
_cell.angle_gamma   90.00
#
_symmetry.space_group_name_H-M   'P 1'
#
loop_
_entity.id
_entity.type
_entity.pdbx_description
1 polymer ?
#
loop_
_entity_poly.entity_id
_entity_poly.type
_entity_poly.pdbx_seq_one_letter_code
_entity_poly.pdbx_strand_id
1 'polypeptide(L)'
;MTEEAPVQWLTSLAPVLSPLFGMTGVLGGAWLVYRTNTRKSEADAQIAEANTFVASVQTVTEGFTKLLQEQRANHDKTLERVTTLEAKQVELERKVEVLQEEQRQWRRWKAAAVEYIHDLRSLVRDALRRPAPAPPAEIAADIEQRDTA
;
A
#
# COMPACT_ATOMS: atom_id res chain seq x y z
N MET A 1 -89.43 -30.91 62.04
CA MET A 1 -88.54 -32.07 61.81
C MET A 1 -88.59 -32.34 60.32
N THR A 2 -87.68 -31.72 59.55
CA THR A 2 -86.41 -32.30 59.06
C THR A 2 -86.73 -33.44 58.08
N GLU A 3 -86.37 -33.40 56.80
CA GLU A 3 -84.99 -33.39 56.27
C GLU A 3 -84.96 -32.96 54.78
N GLU A 4 -84.11 -31.99 54.44
CA GLU A 4 -83.61 -31.81 53.09
C GLU A 4 -82.43 -32.77 52.88
N ALA A 5 -82.47 -33.61 51.85
CA ALA A 5 -81.36 -34.48 51.48
C ALA A 5 -80.31 -33.67 50.68
N PRO A 6 -79.10 -33.42 51.22
CA PRO A 6 -78.13 -32.55 50.58
C PRO A 6 -77.15 -33.37 49.73
N VAL A 7 -76.76 -32.85 48.56
CA VAL A 7 -75.37 -32.57 48.08
C VAL A 7 -74.25 -33.64 48.26
N GLN A 8 -74.50 -34.83 48.81
CA GLN A 8 -73.51 -35.81 49.27
C GLN A 8 -72.63 -36.40 48.15
N TRP A 9 -73.09 -36.39 46.90
CA TRP A 9 -72.30 -36.88 45.76
C TRP A 9 -71.24 -35.86 45.29
N LEU A 10 -71.46 -34.57 45.49
CA LEU A 10 -70.51 -33.50 45.15
C LEU A 10 -69.39 -33.38 46.19
N THR A 11 -69.71 -33.63 47.46
CA THR A 11 -68.71 -33.66 48.55
C THR A 11 -67.78 -34.87 48.47
N SER A 12 -68.25 -36.00 47.91
CA SER A 12 -67.44 -37.22 47.72
C SER A 12 -66.35 -37.08 46.64
N LEU A 13 -66.49 -36.15 45.67
CA LEU A 13 -65.54 -35.93 44.58
C LEU A 13 -64.56 -34.76 44.85
N ALA A 14 -64.84 -33.94 45.87
CA ALA A 14 -64.03 -32.79 46.27
C ALA A 14 -62.55 -33.11 46.60
N PRO A 15 -62.18 -34.26 47.22
CA PRO A 15 -60.79 -34.57 47.54
C PRO A 15 -59.95 -34.98 46.31
N VAL A 16 -60.61 -35.41 45.23
CA VAL A 16 -59.94 -35.90 44.00
C VAL A 16 -59.83 -34.81 42.95
N LEU A 17 -60.79 -33.87 42.91
CA LEU A 17 -60.74 -32.72 42.00
C LEU A 17 -59.69 -31.69 42.43
N SER A 18 -59.51 -31.45 43.73
CA SER A 18 -58.57 -30.42 44.22
C SER A 18 -57.10 -30.67 43.79
N PRO A 19 -56.55 -31.89 43.87
CA PRO A 19 -55.20 -32.19 43.34
C PRO A 19 -55.10 -32.13 41.82
N LEU A 20 -56.17 -32.48 41.10
CA LEU A 20 -56.23 -32.43 39.63
C LEU A 20 -56.17 -30.99 39.11
N PHE A 21 -56.88 -30.06 39.75
CA PHE A 21 -56.79 -28.63 39.44
C PHE A 21 -55.43 -28.04 39.85
N GLY A 22 -54.84 -28.48 40.96
CA GLY A 22 -53.48 -28.09 41.35
C GLY A 22 -52.43 -28.55 40.34
N MET A 23 -52.47 -29.81 39.92
CA MET A 23 -51.52 -30.36 38.94
C MET A 23 -51.68 -29.75 37.55
N THR A 24 -52.91 -29.52 37.09
CA THR A 24 -53.15 -28.84 35.81
C THR A 24 -52.70 -27.38 35.82
N GLY A 25 -52.86 -26.68 36.96
CA GLY A 25 -52.31 -25.33 37.15
C GLY A 25 -50.79 -25.27 37.10
N VAL A 26 -50.09 -26.20 37.77
CA VAL A 26 -48.62 -26.27 37.74
C VAL A 26 -48.11 -26.62 36.34
N LEU A 27 -48.73 -27.58 35.66
CA LEU A 27 -48.36 -27.93 34.28
C LEU A 27 -48.63 -26.79 33.29
N GLY A 28 -49.74 -26.07 33.45
CA GLY A 28 -50.05 -24.88 32.65
C GLY A 28 -49.06 -23.73 32.89
N GLY A 29 -48.69 -23.49 34.14
CA GLY A 29 -47.66 -22.51 34.51
C GLY A 29 -46.28 -22.87 33.95
N ALA A 30 -45.88 -24.14 34.06
CA ALA A 30 -44.62 -24.63 33.49
C ALA A 30 -44.57 -24.48 31.96
N TRP A 31 -45.68 -24.77 31.26
CA TRP A 31 -45.77 -24.59 29.81
C TRP A 31 -45.68 -23.12 29.40
N LEU A 32 -46.32 -22.22 30.15
CA LEU A 32 -46.28 -20.78 29.87
C LEU A 32 -44.87 -20.24 30.09
N VAL A 33 -44.22 -20.59 31.20
CA VAL A 33 -42.82 -20.21 31.48
C VAL A 33 -41.90 -20.74 30.38
N TYR A 34 -42.01 -22.02 30.02
CA TYR A 34 -41.26 -22.61 28.91
C TYR A 34 -41.44 -21.82 27.62
N ARG A 35 -42.69 -21.52 27.23
CA ARG A 35 -43.00 -20.75 26.01
C ARG A 35 -42.48 -19.31 26.06
N THR A 36 -42.48 -18.67 27.23
CA THR A 36 -41.93 -17.32 27.37
C THR A 36 -40.40 -17.33 27.30
N ASN A 37 -39.74 -18.32 27.88
CA ASN A 37 -38.29 -18.46 27.82
C ASN A 37 -37.81 -18.82 26.41
N THR A 38 -38.52 -19.67 25.67
CA THR A 38 -38.15 -19.97 24.28
C THR A 38 -38.24 -18.73 23.40
N ARG A 39 -39.32 -17.94 23.50
CA ARG A 39 -39.47 -16.68 22.76
C ARG A 39 -38.41 -15.64 23.12
N LYS A 40 -38.06 -15.51 24.40
CA LYS A 40 -36.97 -14.62 24.83
C LYS A 40 -35.63 -15.09 24.30
N SER A 41 -35.34 -16.38 24.37
CA SER A 41 -34.11 -16.97 23.84
C SER A 41 -33.94 -16.76 22.33
N GLU A 42 -35.03 -16.87 21.56
CA GLU A 42 -35.00 -16.59 20.12
C GLU A 42 -34.76 -15.10 19.83
N ALA A 43 -35.38 -14.20 20.58
CA ALA A 43 -35.17 -12.76 20.45
C ALA A 43 -33.74 -12.35 20.83
N ASP A 44 -33.20 -12.89 21.93
CA ASP A 44 -31.83 -12.64 22.37
C ASP A 44 -30.80 -13.17 21.35
N ALA A 45 -31.07 -14.33 20.72
CA ALA A 45 -30.25 -14.88 19.64
C ALA A 45 -30.24 -13.95 18.40
N GLN A 46 -31.41 -13.45 17.98
CA GLN A 46 -31.49 -12.50 16.86
C GLN A 46 -30.77 -11.18 17.14
N ILE A 47 -30.86 -10.67 18.37
CA ILE A 47 -30.13 -9.47 18.79
C ILE A 47 -28.62 -9.72 18.79
N ALA A 48 -28.17 -10.89 19.25
CA ALA A 48 -26.76 -11.27 19.22
C ALA A 48 -26.23 -11.38 17.77
N GLU A 49 -26.99 -11.98 16.86
CA GLU A 49 -26.66 -12.04 15.43
C GLU A 49 -26.61 -10.66 14.78
N ALA A 50 -27.59 -9.79 15.06
CA ALA A 50 -27.60 -8.41 14.57
C ALA A 50 -26.37 -7.63 15.07
N ASN A 51 -26.00 -7.78 16.35
CA ASN A 51 -24.83 -7.13 16.93
C ASN A 51 -23.52 -7.59 16.29
N THR A 52 -23.37 -8.89 16.03
CA THR A 52 -22.18 -9.43 15.36
C THR A 52 -22.09 -8.99 13.90
N PHE A 53 -23.22 -8.91 13.19
CA PHE A 53 -23.27 -8.35 11.85
C PHE A 53 -22.82 -6.88 11.84
N VAL A 54 -23.38 -6.04 12.70
CA VAL A 54 -22.99 -4.62 12.81
C VAL A 54 -21.51 -4.48 13.14
N ALA A 55 -20.99 -5.28 14.07
CA ALA A 55 -19.56 -5.27 14.41
C ALA A 55 -18.67 -5.66 13.21
N SER A 56 -19.09 -6.65 12.41
CA SER A 56 -18.35 -7.05 11.20
C SER A 56 -18.38 -5.97 10.12
N VAL A 57 -19.53 -5.33 9.88
CA VAL A 57 -19.67 -4.24 8.91
C VAL A 57 -18.83 -3.03 9.34
N GLN A 58 -18.84 -2.70 10.63
CA GLN A 58 -18.01 -1.64 11.18
C GLN A 58 -16.53 -1.95 10.96
N THR A 59 -16.09 -3.18 11.28
CA THR A 59 -14.70 -3.62 11.09
C THR A 59 -14.27 -3.53 9.62
N VAL A 60 -15.13 -3.96 8.69
CA VAL A 60 -14.87 -3.87 7.24
C VAL A 60 -14.78 -2.41 6.80
N THR A 61 -15.66 -1.55 7.29
CA THR A 61 -15.67 -0.11 6.97
C THR A 61 -14.41 0.58 7.49
N GLU A 62 -13.98 0.26 8.71
CA GLU A 62 -12.72 0.74 9.29
C GLU A 62 -11.51 0.25 8.47
N GLY A 63 -11.54 -1.01 8.01
CA GLY A 63 -10.51 -1.58 7.13
C GLY A 63 -10.40 -0.85 5.79
N PHE A 64 -11.53 -0.63 5.09
CA PHE A 64 -11.54 0.13 3.84
C PHE A 64 -11.10 1.58 4.03
N THR A 65 -11.49 2.21 5.15
CA THR A 65 -11.07 3.58 5.46
C THR A 65 -9.55 3.66 5.63
N LYS A 66 -8.94 2.71 6.36
CA LYS A 66 -7.48 2.62 6.50
C LYS A 66 -6.79 2.40 5.16
N LEU A 67 -7.28 1.46 4.35
CA LEU A 67 -6.72 1.19 3.02
C LEU A 67 -6.78 2.42 2.11
N LEU A 68 -7.87 3.18 2.14
CA LEU A 68 -7.99 4.42 1.36
C LEU A 68 -7.03 5.51 1.87
N GLN A 69 -6.82 5.60 3.19
CA GLN A 69 -5.84 6.52 3.76
C GLN A 69 -4.40 6.12 3.39
N GLU A 70 -4.06 4.83 3.49
CA GLU A 70 -2.77 4.29 3.08
C GLU A 70 -2.52 4.46 1.58
N GLN A 71 -3.53 4.23 0.75
CA GLN A 71 -3.45 4.43 -0.70
C GLN A 71 -3.17 5.89 -1.03
N ARG A 72 -3.85 6.85 -0.38
CA ARG A 72 -3.59 8.28 -0.57
C ARG A 72 -2.17 8.65 -0.16
N ALA A 73 -1.74 8.24 1.03
CA ALA A 73 -0.38 8.51 1.51
C ALA A 73 0.70 7.91 0.59
N ASN A 74 0.49 6.69 0.10
CA ASN A 74 1.40 6.04 -0.84
C ASN A 74 1.40 6.72 -2.21
N HIS A 75 0.24 7.19 -2.67
CA HIS A 75 0.13 7.94 -3.90
C HIS A 75 0.89 9.27 -3.82
N ASP A 76 0.70 10.04 -2.74
CA ASP A 76 1.38 11.32 -2.51
C ASP A 76 2.91 11.13 -2.48
N LYS A 77 3.38 10.11 -1.75
CA LYS A 77 4.81 9.75 -1.71
C LYS A 77 5.35 9.32 -3.08
N THR A 78 4.52 8.69 -3.90
CA THR A 78 4.91 8.27 -5.25
C THR A 78 5.02 9.48 -6.16
N LEU A 79 4.08 10.42 -6.10
CA LEU A 79 4.14 11.69 -6.83
C LEU A 79 5.41 12.48 -6.46
N GLU A 80 5.72 12.61 -5.17
CA GLU A 80 6.94 13.29 -4.71
C GLU A 80 8.23 12.64 -5.23
N ARG A 81 8.27 11.30 -5.28
CA ARG A 81 9.40 10.56 -5.86
C ARG A 81 9.52 10.79 -7.35
N VAL A 82 8.40 10.78 -8.07
CA VAL A 82 8.37 11.02 -9.53
C VAL A 82 8.86 12.44 -9.82
N THR A 83 8.37 13.47 -9.12
CA THR A 83 8.83 14.85 -9.32
C THR A 83 10.32 15.01 -9.02
N THR A 84 10.82 14.29 -8.01
CA THR A 84 12.26 14.28 -7.69
C THR A 84 13.08 13.60 -8.77
N LEU A 85 12.58 12.51 -9.34
CA LEU A 85 13.26 11.79 -10.43
C LEU A 85 13.26 12.61 -11.72
N GLU A 86 12.15 13.26 -12.05
CA GLU A 86 12.07 14.18 -13.20
C GLU A 86 13.06 15.34 -13.06
N ALA A 87 13.15 15.95 -11.87
CA ALA A 87 14.13 17.01 -11.62
C ALA A 87 15.57 16.52 -11.81
N LYS A 88 15.89 15.32 -11.31
CA LYS A 88 17.21 14.69 -11.50
C LYS A 88 17.49 14.35 -12.96
N GLN A 89 16.47 13.91 -13.70
CA GLN A 89 16.61 13.61 -15.13
C GLN A 89 17.00 14.86 -15.91
N VAL A 90 16.29 15.98 -15.69
CA VAL A 90 16.60 17.27 -16.33
C VAL A 90 18.02 17.74 -15.97
N GLU A 91 18.44 17.56 -14.72
CA GLU A 91 19.80 17.89 -14.30
C GLU A 91 20.86 17.03 -15.01
N LEU A 92 20.61 15.72 -15.14
CA LEU A 92 21.51 14.80 -15.83
C LEU A 92 21.61 15.13 -17.32
N GLU A 93 20.50 15.44 -17.98
CA GLU A 93 20.48 15.87 -19.37
C GLU A 93 21.31 17.14 -19.57
N ARG A 94 21.16 18.12 -18.68
CA ARG A 94 22.00 19.33 -18.69
C ARG A 94 23.48 19.02 -18.51
N LYS A 95 23.85 18.13 -17.57
CA LYS A 95 25.25 17.72 -17.36
C LYS A 95 25.84 17.03 -18.59
N VAL A 96 25.05 16.18 -19.25
CA VAL A 96 25.47 15.52 -20.49
C VAL A 96 25.72 16.55 -21.59
N GLU A 97 24.83 17.53 -21.77
CA GLU A 97 25.02 18.59 -22.76
C GLU A 97 26.30 19.40 -22.49
N VAL A 98 26.53 19.79 -21.24
CA VAL A 98 27.76 20.50 -20.82
C VAL A 98 29.00 19.66 -21.11
N LEU A 99 29.03 18.38 -20.72
CA LEU A 99 30.17 17.50 -20.97
C LEU A 99 30.41 17.28 -22.47
N GLN A 100 29.36 17.20 -23.27
CA GLN A 100 29.48 17.09 -24.72
C GLN A 100 30.08 18.35 -25.33
N GLU A 101 29.70 19.53 -24.85
CA GLU A 101 30.27 20.79 -25.30
C GLU A 101 31.72 20.95 -24.85
N GLU A 102 32.06 20.57 -23.62
CA GLU A 102 33.44 20.48 -23.13
C GLU A 102 34.27 19.53 -23.99
N GLN A 103 33.75 18.36 -24.36
CA GLN A 103 34.44 17.43 -25.26
C GLN A 103 34.63 18.01 -26.67
N ARG A 104 33.66 18.78 -27.19
CA ARG A 104 33.83 19.48 -28.48
C ARG A 104 34.92 20.53 -28.40
N GLN A 105 34.92 21.33 -27.34
CA GLN A 105 35.96 22.33 -27.09
C GLN A 105 37.33 21.66 -26.92
N TRP A 106 37.39 20.56 -26.17
CA TRP A 106 38.60 19.78 -25.97
C TRP A 106 39.13 19.23 -27.30
N ARG A 107 38.26 18.70 -28.17
CA ARG A 107 38.67 18.23 -29.51
C ARG A 107 39.22 19.37 -30.36
N ARG A 108 38.58 20.54 -30.34
CA ARG A 108 39.07 21.74 -31.05
C ARG A 108 40.43 22.19 -30.51
N TRP A 109 40.56 22.26 -29.20
CA TRP A 109 41.80 22.64 -28.54
C TRP A 109 42.93 21.64 -28.82
N LYS A 110 42.64 20.33 -28.75
CA LYS A 110 43.59 19.28 -29.09
C LYS A 110 44.06 19.41 -30.55
N ALA A 111 43.13 19.63 -31.50
CA ALA A 111 43.48 19.81 -32.90
C ALA A 111 44.39 21.04 -33.11
N ALA A 112 44.05 22.18 -32.52
CA ALA A 112 44.86 23.40 -32.58
C ALA A 112 46.24 23.23 -31.91
N ALA A 113 46.30 22.50 -30.79
CA ALA A 113 47.55 22.20 -30.10
C ALA A 113 48.46 21.30 -30.96
N VAL A 114 47.91 20.28 -31.61
CA VAL A 114 48.66 19.41 -32.53
C VAL A 114 49.20 20.22 -33.72
N GLU A 115 48.40 21.12 -34.28
CA GLU A 115 48.83 22.02 -35.36
C GLU A 115 49.98 22.94 -34.91
N TYR A 116 49.83 23.59 -33.75
CA TYR A 116 50.89 24.42 -33.18
C TYR A 116 52.19 23.64 -32.93
N ILE A 117 52.10 22.40 -32.45
CA ILE A 117 53.26 21.53 -32.26
C ILE A 117 53.92 21.20 -33.61
N HIS A 118 53.14 20.99 -34.66
CA HIS A 118 53.66 20.75 -36.00
C HIS A 118 54.44 21.96 -36.52
N ASP A 119 53.85 23.15 -36.43
CA ASP A 119 54.49 24.41 -36.82
C ASP A 119 55.81 24.62 -36.08
N LEU A 120 55.83 24.39 -34.76
CA LEU A 120 57.05 24.46 -33.96
C LEU A 120 58.11 23.44 -34.41
N ARG A 121 57.71 22.20 -34.71
CA ARG A 121 58.64 21.16 -35.19
C ARG A 121 59.21 21.53 -36.56
N SER A 122 58.43 22.12 -37.45
CA SER A 122 58.90 22.62 -38.75
C SER A 122 59.91 23.74 -38.55
N LEU A 123 59.57 24.74 -37.74
CA LEU A 123 60.45 25.88 -37.44
C LEU A 123 61.78 25.44 -36.83
N VAL A 124 61.75 24.50 -35.87
CA VAL A 124 62.98 23.94 -35.26
C VAL A 124 63.83 23.21 -36.29
N ARG A 125 63.22 22.46 -37.21
CA ARG A 125 63.94 21.77 -38.29
C ARG A 125 64.62 22.75 -39.22
N ASP A 126 63.92 23.81 -39.60
CA ASP A 126 64.41 24.84 -40.52
C ASP A 126 65.52 25.69 -39.88
N ALA A 127 65.30 26.13 -38.63
CA ALA A 127 66.23 27.00 -37.92
C ALA A 127 67.53 26.29 -37.49
N LEU A 128 67.42 25.04 -37.01
CA LEU A 128 68.57 24.30 -36.46
C LEU A 128 69.16 23.27 -37.44
N ARG A 129 68.56 23.08 -38.62
CA ARG A 129 68.95 22.08 -39.64
C ARG A 129 69.19 20.67 -39.08
N ARG A 130 68.44 20.32 -38.03
CA ARG A 130 68.49 19.01 -37.36
C ARG A 130 67.09 18.41 -37.31
N PRO A 131 66.93 17.08 -37.25
CA PRO A 131 65.62 16.47 -37.08
C PRO A 131 64.96 16.96 -35.78
N ALA A 132 63.66 17.26 -35.86
CA ALA A 132 62.88 17.68 -34.70
C ALA A 132 62.83 16.53 -33.66
N PRO A 133 62.81 16.85 -32.35
CA PRO A 133 62.77 15.83 -31.30
C PRO A 133 61.54 14.93 -31.45
N ALA A 134 61.68 13.65 -31.09
CA ALA A 134 60.58 12.69 -31.16
C ALA A 134 59.40 13.15 -30.29
N PRO A 135 58.15 13.04 -30.78
CA PRO A 135 56.99 13.39 -29.97
C PRO A 135 56.81 12.39 -28.81
N PRO A 136 56.29 12.84 -27.65
CA PRO A 136 55.85 11.96 -26.56
C PRO A 136 54.84 10.91 -27.02
N ALA A 137 54.83 9.75 -26.37
CA ALA A 137 54.03 8.59 -26.76
C ALA A 137 52.52 8.88 -26.84
N GLU A 138 52.02 9.77 -25.99
CA GLU A 138 50.61 10.14 -25.88
C GLU A 138 50.09 10.93 -27.09
N ILE A 139 50.98 11.61 -27.82
CA ILE A 139 50.65 12.45 -28.99
C ILE A 139 51.37 12.00 -30.26
N ALA A 140 52.23 10.97 -30.18
CA ALA A 140 53.00 10.47 -31.30
C ALA A 140 52.10 10.02 -32.46
N ALA A 141 51.07 9.22 -32.16
CA ALA A 141 50.13 8.73 -33.17
C ALA A 141 49.37 9.87 -33.89
N ASP A 142 48.95 10.90 -33.14
CA ASP A 142 48.21 12.04 -33.69
C ASP A 142 49.10 12.91 -34.60
N ILE A 143 50.40 13.01 -34.29
CA ILE A 143 51.38 13.77 -35.08
C ILE A 143 51.78 12.97 -36.33
N GLU A 144 52.02 11.67 -36.20
CA GLU A 144 52.41 10.77 -37.31
C GLU A 144 51.29 10.62 -38.36
N GLN A 145 50.02 10.61 -37.94
CA GLN A 145 48.88 10.56 -38.86
C GLN A 145 48.78 11.76 -39.79
N ARG A 146 49.29 12.92 -39.40
CA ARG A 146 49.28 14.14 -40.23
C ARG A 146 50.52 14.29 -41.08
N ASP A 147 51.67 13.78 -40.64
CA ASP A 147 52.90 13.72 -41.47
C ASP A 147 52.77 12.74 -42.65
N THR A 148 51.83 11.79 -42.57
CA THR A 148 51.56 10.77 -43.61
C THR A 148 50.38 11.11 -44.52
N ALA A 149 49.64 12.19 -44.25
CA ALA A 149 48.51 12.68 -45.04
C ALA A 149 48.95 13.81 -45.98
#